data_AF-A0A8B7DN51-F1
#
_entry.id   AF-A0A8B7DN51-F1
#
_cell.length_a   1.000
_cell.length_b   1.000
_cell.length_c   1.000
_cell.angle_alpha   90.00
_cell.angle_beta   90.00
_cell.angle_gamma   90.00
#
_symmetry.space_group_name_H-M   'P 1'
#
loop_
_entity.id
_entity.type
_entity.pdbx_description
1 polymer ?
#
loop_
_entity_poly.entity_id
_entity_poly.type
_entity_poly.pdbx_seq_one_letter_code
_entity_poly.pdbx_strand_id
1 'polypeptide(L)'
;MITDKDEESSLILKKNLEKSEKELLKKEKDSLSKILKCKEEELRKLRLLKSYKAKNDLTHLKELISKWRSVAVKAVEELYTKNNDMSEKMTMTQFLNMLQIDPLFIHYDAESESFK
;
A
#
# COMPACT_ATOMS: atom_id res chain seq x y z
N MET A 1 4.61 -64.69 -42.69
CA MET A 1 5.76 -63.92 -42.18
C MET A 1 5.63 -62.40 -42.34
N ILE A 2 4.54 -61.88 -42.94
CA ILE A 2 4.34 -60.43 -43.11
C ILE A 2 3.49 -59.83 -41.96
N THR A 3 2.58 -60.61 -41.36
CA THR A 3 1.61 -60.16 -40.35
C THR A 3 2.20 -59.80 -38.98
N ASP A 4 3.24 -60.50 -38.51
CA ASP A 4 3.83 -60.25 -37.18
C ASP A 4 4.58 -58.90 -37.12
N LYS A 5 5.10 -58.44 -38.26
CA LYS A 5 5.88 -57.19 -38.36
C LYS A 5 4.98 -55.94 -38.35
N ASP A 6 3.74 -56.09 -38.82
CA ASP A 6 2.73 -55.05 -38.84
C ASP A 6 2.06 -54.88 -37.46
N GLU A 7 1.87 -55.98 -36.72
CA GLU A 7 1.39 -55.93 -35.33
C GLU A 7 2.39 -55.26 -34.39
N GLU A 8 3.68 -55.58 -34.53
CA GLU A 8 4.75 -54.99 -33.73
C GLU A 8 4.89 -53.48 -34.01
N SER A 9 4.74 -53.06 -35.28
CA SER A 9 4.70 -51.65 -35.65
C SER A 9 3.50 -50.90 -35.05
N SER A 10 2.32 -51.55 -35.01
CA SER A 10 1.11 -50.99 -34.40
C SER A 10 1.24 -50.82 -32.88
N LEU A 11 1.87 -51.78 -32.21
CA LEU A 11 2.16 -51.72 -30.77
C LEU A 11 3.15 -50.59 -30.42
N ILE A 12 4.16 -50.37 -31.25
CA ILE A 12 5.13 -49.28 -31.08
C ILE A 12 4.45 -47.91 -31.25
N LEU A 13 3.58 -47.78 -32.26
CA LEU A 13 2.81 -46.55 -32.50
C LEU A 13 1.90 -46.21 -31.31
N LYS A 14 1.18 -47.20 -30.75
CA LYS A 14 0.35 -47.00 -29.56
C LYS A 14 1.17 -46.56 -28.34
N LYS A 15 2.29 -47.21 -28.05
CA LYS A 15 3.18 -46.82 -26.94
C LYS A 15 3.73 -45.40 -27.10
N ASN A 16 4.05 -44.99 -28.33
CA ASN A 16 4.53 -43.64 -28.60
C ASN A 16 3.43 -42.59 -28.44
N LEU A 17 2.19 -42.90 -28.83
CA LEU A 17 1.03 -42.04 -28.60
C LEU A 17 0.76 -41.85 -27.11
N GLU A 18 0.71 -42.94 -26.33
CA GLU A 18 0.49 -42.88 -24.88
C GLU A 18 1.60 -42.10 -24.16
N LYS A 19 2.85 -42.22 -24.63
CA LYS A 19 3.99 -41.47 -24.10
C LYS A 19 3.85 -39.97 -24.42
N SER A 20 3.42 -39.63 -25.64
CA SER A 20 3.14 -38.25 -26.05
C SER A 20 2.02 -37.62 -25.22
N GLU A 21 0.91 -38.34 -25.01
CA GLU A 21 -0.21 -37.89 -24.18
C GLU A 21 0.21 -37.66 -22.72
N LYS A 22 1.00 -38.58 -22.14
CA LYS A 22 1.56 -38.39 -20.79
C LYS A 22 2.48 -37.17 -20.69
N GLU A 23 3.26 -36.88 -21.72
CA GLU A 23 4.12 -35.69 -21.75
C GLU A 23 3.29 -34.40 -21.85
N LEU A 24 2.20 -34.39 -22.63
CA LEU A 24 1.28 -33.26 -22.71
C LEU A 24 0.59 -33.00 -21.37
N LEU A 25 0.05 -34.05 -20.74
CA LEU A 25 -0.58 -33.96 -19.41
C LEU A 25 0.40 -33.48 -18.35
N LYS A 26 1.67 -33.90 -18.41
CA LYS A 26 2.71 -33.43 -17.49
C LYS A 26 2.99 -31.94 -17.68
N LYS A 27 3.10 -31.47 -18.93
CA LYS A 27 3.30 -30.04 -19.25
C LYS A 27 2.14 -29.19 -18.75
N GLU A 28 0.90 -29.67 -18.91
CA GLU A 28 -0.30 -28.98 -18.42
C GLU A 28 -0.35 -28.95 -16.89
N LYS A 29 -0.05 -30.06 -16.23
CA LYS A 29 0.07 -30.10 -14.77
C LYS A 29 1.13 -29.11 -14.25
N ASP A 30 2.28 -29.04 -14.92
CA ASP A 30 3.36 -28.12 -14.55
C ASP A 30 2.97 -26.66 -14.79
N SER A 31 2.22 -26.34 -15.86
CA SER A 31 1.72 -24.98 -16.11
C SER A 31 0.69 -24.57 -15.06
N LEU A 32 -0.26 -25.45 -14.74
CA LEU A 32 -1.25 -25.23 -13.70
C LEU A 32 -0.61 -25.05 -12.33
N SER A 33 0.41 -25.86 -11.99
CA SER A 33 1.17 -25.73 -10.75
C SER A 33 1.88 -24.38 -10.64
N LYS A 34 2.45 -23.88 -11.75
CA LYS A 34 3.06 -22.54 -11.78
C LYS A 34 2.02 -21.44 -11.54
N ILE A 35 0.86 -21.51 -12.21
CA ILE A 35 -0.21 -20.54 -12.04
C ILE A 35 -0.71 -20.54 -10.59
N LEU A 36 -0.90 -21.73 -10.01
CA LEU A 36 -1.35 -21.90 -8.64
C LEU A 36 -0.37 -21.25 -7.66
N LYS A 37 0.94 -21.51 -7.80
CA LYS A 37 1.98 -20.87 -6.97
C LYS A 37 1.98 -19.35 -7.11
N CYS A 38 1.85 -18.82 -8.33
CA CYS A 38 1.77 -17.37 -8.55
C CYS A 38 0.55 -16.76 -7.85
N LYS A 39 -0.61 -17.43 -7.92
CA LYS A 39 -1.84 -16.97 -7.28
C LYS A 39 -1.78 -17.06 -5.76
N GLU A 40 -1.16 -18.10 -5.21
CA GLU A 40 -0.93 -18.21 -3.77
C GLU A 40 -0.02 -17.09 -3.25
N GLU A 41 1.04 -16.75 -3.98
CA GLU A 41 1.95 -15.66 -3.60
C GLU A 41 1.28 -14.29 -3.69
N GLU A 42 0.47 -14.04 -4.73
CA GLU A 42 -0.36 -12.86 -4.85
C GLU A 42 -1.32 -12.73 -3.65
N LEU A 43 -1.99 -13.83 -3.30
CA LEU A 43 -2.90 -13.89 -2.17
C LEU A 43 -2.18 -13.65 -0.84
N ARG A 44 -0.98 -14.20 -0.66
CA ARG A 44 -0.13 -13.96 0.52
C ARG A 44 0.20 -12.48 0.68
N LYS A 45 0.60 -11.80 -0.40
CA LYS A 45 0.87 -10.36 -0.40
C LYS A 45 -0.37 -9.54 -0.04
N LEU A 46 -1.52 -9.88 -0.61
CA LEU A 46 -2.79 -9.21 -0.29
C LEU A 46 -3.20 -9.39 1.18
N ARG A 47 -3.04 -10.60 1.74
CA ARG A 47 -3.27 -10.87 3.16
C ARG A 47 -2.33 -10.05 4.06
N LEU A 48 -1.06 -9.95 3.67
CA LEU A 48 -0.09 -9.12 4.38
C LEU A 48 -0.52 -7.66 4.39
N LEU A 49 -0.86 -7.09 3.22
CA LEU A 49 -1.34 -5.71 3.11
C LEU A 49 -2.62 -5.48 3.92
N LYS A 50 -3.56 -6.43 3.90
CA LYS A 50 -4.78 -6.37 4.73
C LYS A 50 -4.46 -6.36 6.22
N SER A 51 -3.54 -7.22 6.66
CA SER A 51 -3.08 -7.22 8.06
C SER A 51 -2.35 -5.93 8.43
N TYR A 52 -1.53 -5.38 7.53
CA TYR A 52 -0.84 -4.11 7.76
C TYR A 52 -1.84 -2.96 7.89
N LYS A 53 -2.85 -2.89 7.02
CA LYS A 53 -3.93 -1.89 7.13
C LYS A 53 -4.72 -2.01 8.43
N ALA A 54 -5.01 -3.24 8.87
CA ALA A 54 -5.73 -3.47 10.12
C ALA A 54 -4.90 -3.14 11.36
N LYS A 55 -3.59 -3.44 11.35
CA LYS A 55 -2.69 -3.12 12.47
C LYS A 55 -2.28 -1.65 12.51
N ASN A 56 -2.12 -1.04 11.34
CA ASN A 56 -1.77 0.36 11.18
C ASN A 56 -3.01 1.17 10.80
N ASP A 57 -4.09 1.04 11.57
CA ASP A 57 -5.21 1.96 11.43
C ASP A 57 -4.75 3.37 11.83
N LEU A 58 -4.29 4.12 10.82
CA LEU A 58 -3.80 5.48 10.98
C LEU A 58 -4.94 6.46 11.28
N THR A 59 -6.20 6.02 11.30
CA THR A 59 -7.35 6.87 11.62
C THR A 59 -7.19 7.47 13.01
N HIS A 60 -6.85 6.65 14.00
CA HIS A 60 -6.64 7.14 15.36
C HIS A 60 -5.44 8.10 15.47
N LEU A 61 -4.34 7.81 14.77
CA LEU A 61 -3.18 8.71 14.74
C LEU A 61 -3.53 10.04 14.06
N LYS A 62 -4.29 10.02 12.96
CA LYS A 62 -4.77 11.23 12.27
C LYS A 62 -5.71 12.04 13.14
N GLU A 63 -6.63 11.39 13.86
CA GLU A 63 -7.50 12.04 14.84
C GLU A 63 -6.68 12.72 15.94
N LEU A 64 -5.65 12.03 16.46
CA LEU A 64 -4.81 12.58 17.51
C LEU A 64 -3.99 13.79 17.00
N ILE A 65 -3.42 13.69 15.79
CA ILE A 65 -2.75 14.81 15.13
C ILE A 65 -3.71 15.99 14.95
N SER A 66 -4.94 15.74 14.51
CA SER A 66 -5.95 16.80 14.34
C SER A 66 -6.33 17.47 15.66
N LYS A 67 -6.52 16.67 16.73
CA LYS A 67 -6.82 17.19 18.07
C LYS A 67 -5.69 18.07 18.60
N TRP A 68 -4.45 17.58 18.57
CA TRP A 68 -3.29 18.36 19.03
C TRP A 68 -3.07 19.60 18.19
N ARG A 69 -3.28 19.52 16.87
CA ARG A 69 -3.22 20.69 15.99
C ARG A 69 -4.26 21.73 16.37
N SER A 70 -5.52 21.33 16.59
CA SER A 70 -6.58 22.28 16.97
C SER A 70 -6.27 22.98 18.30
N VAL A 71 -5.75 22.24 19.27
CA VAL A 71 -5.33 22.81 20.57
C VAL A 71 -4.16 23.77 20.37
N ALA A 72 -3.16 23.39 19.57
CA ALA A 72 -2.01 24.24 19.28
C ALA A 72 -2.40 25.54 18.55
N VAL A 73 -3.27 25.46 17.54
CA VAL A 73 -3.79 26.63 16.81
C VAL A 73 -4.51 27.58 17.77
N LYS A 74 -5.44 27.07 18.59
CA LYS A 74 -6.15 27.89 19.58
C LYS A 74 -5.19 28.56 20.57
N ALA A 75 -4.21 27.82 21.07
CA ALA A 75 -3.22 28.37 21.99
C ALA A 75 -2.40 29.49 21.31
N VAL A 76 -2.00 29.31 20.05
CA VAL A 76 -1.29 30.35 19.29
C VAL A 76 -2.18 31.59 19.10
N GLU A 77 -3.45 31.42 18.72
CA GLU A 77 -4.39 32.53 18.55
C GLU A 77 -4.63 33.30 19.85
N GLU A 78 -4.83 32.59 20.97
CA GLU A 78 -5.01 33.18 22.31
C GLU A 78 -3.74 33.93 22.77
N LEU A 79 -2.56 33.36 22.53
CA LEU A 79 -1.31 34.02 22.87
C LEU A 79 -1.03 35.23 21.97
N TYR A 80 -1.35 35.13 20.68
CA TYR A 80 -1.17 36.22 19.72
C TYR A 80 -2.08 37.41 20.04
N THR A 81 -3.36 37.16 20.33
CA THR A 81 -4.32 38.21 20.74
C THR A 81 -3.85 38.91 22.01
N LYS A 82 -3.48 38.15 23.05
CA LYS A 82 -2.96 38.71 24.31
C LYS A 82 -1.65 39.48 24.14
N ASN A 83 -0.80 39.11 23.17
CA ASN A 83 0.45 39.80 22.87
C ASN A 83 0.21 41.12 22.12
N ASN A 84 -0.67 41.11 21.11
CA ASN A 84 -1.06 42.32 20.37
C ASN A 84 -1.80 43.35 21.23
N ASP A 85 -2.45 42.92 22.31
CA ASP A 85 -3.04 43.83 23.30
C ASP A 85 -1.98 44.52 24.18
N MET A 86 -0.77 43.96 24.28
CA MET A 86 0.31 44.39 25.17
C MET A 86 1.48 45.09 24.46
N SER A 87 1.74 44.77 23.19
CA SER A 87 2.91 45.25 22.43
C SER A 87 2.52 45.53 20.97
N GLU A 88 3.35 46.32 20.28
CA GLU A 88 3.18 46.74 18.88
C GLU A 88 2.83 45.57 17.95
N LYS A 89 1.93 45.82 16.98
CA LYS A 89 1.29 44.82 16.11
C LYS A 89 2.30 44.00 15.31
N MET A 90 2.72 42.86 15.86
CA MET A 90 3.52 41.86 15.15
C MET A 90 2.61 41.01 14.26
N THR A 91 3.05 40.63 13.06
CA THR A 91 2.24 39.75 12.19
C THR A 91 2.25 38.32 12.71
N MET A 92 1.19 37.54 12.44
CA MET A 92 1.08 36.15 12.91
C MET A 92 2.27 35.29 12.42
N THR A 93 2.75 35.52 11.19
CA THR A 93 3.95 34.85 10.66
C THR A 93 5.21 35.15 11.48
N GLN A 94 5.38 36.40 11.92
CA GLN A 94 6.51 36.79 12.78
C GLN A 94 6.38 36.18 14.19
N PHE A 95 5.16 36.09 14.72
CA PHE A 95 4.87 35.42 16.00
C PHE A 95 5.21 33.93 15.96
N LEU A 96 4.81 33.23 14.89
CA LEU A 96 5.12 31.82 14.69
C LEU A 96 6.62 31.57 14.55
N ASN A 97 7.33 32.44 13.82
CA ASN A 97 8.78 32.37 13.69
C ASN A 97 9.49 32.56 15.05
N MET A 98 8.99 33.45 15.92
CA MET A 98 9.51 33.63 17.28
C MET A 98 9.33 32.36 18.13
N LEU A 99 8.19 31.68 17.97
CA LEU A 99 7.90 30.41 18.64
C LEU A 99 8.59 29.20 18.00
N GLN A 100 9.33 29.40 16.90
CA GLN A 100 9.97 28.35 16.10
C GLN A 100 8.97 27.26 15.64
N ILE A 101 7.72 27.67 15.41
CA ILE A 101 6.69 26.78 14.88
C ILE A 101 6.70 26.92 13.37
N ASP A 102 7.01 25.82 12.67
CA ASP A 102 6.88 25.80 11.22
C ASP A 102 5.38 25.90 10.83
N PRO A 103 4.99 26.91 10.01
CA PRO A 103 3.62 27.13 9.57
C PRO A 103 2.93 25.88 9.00
N LEU A 104 3.69 24.97 8.39
CA LEU A 104 3.16 23.74 7.81
C LEU A 104 2.59 22.78 8.87
N PHE A 105 3.08 22.80 10.11
CA PHE A 105 2.57 21.91 11.17
C PHE A 105 1.16 22.28 11.63
N ILE A 106 0.86 23.58 11.63
CA ILE A 106 -0.43 24.14 12.02
C ILE A 106 -1.31 24.53 10.83
N HIS A 107 -0.88 24.20 9.60
CA HIS A 107 -1.57 24.55 8.35
C HIS A 107 -1.87 26.05 8.25
N TYR A 108 -0.94 26.87 8.76
CA TYR A 108 -1.05 28.31 8.62
C TYR A 108 -0.58 28.70 7.22
N ASP A 109 -1.48 29.31 6.46
CA ASP A 109 -1.20 29.85 5.15
C ASP A 109 -0.82 31.33 5.27
N ALA A 110 0.45 31.63 5.04
CA ALA A 110 1.00 32.97 5.17
C ALA A 110 0.49 33.95 4.10
N GLU A 111 -0.05 33.47 2.97
CA GLU A 111 -0.62 34.33 1.93
C GLU A 111 -2.07 34.73 2.23
N SER A 112 -2.82 33.85 2.90
CA SER A 112 -4.23 34.10 3.25
C SER A 112 -4.44 34.50 4.72
N GLU A 113 -3.37 34.54 5.52
CA GLU A 113 -3.38 34.77 6.97
C GLU A 113 -4.44 33.92 7.71
N SER A 114 -4.61 32.67 7.29
CA SER A 114 -5.65 31.78 7.82
C SER A 114 -5.14 30.37 8.10
N PHE A 115 -5.72 29.72 9.12
CA PHE A 115 -5.47 28.31 9.42
C PHE A 115 -6.37 27.42 8.53
N LYS A 116 -5.77 26.44 7.85
CA LYS A 116 -6.45 25.49 6.95
C LYS A 116 -6.58 24.08 7.54
#